data_AF-A0A6N9C704-F1
#
_entry.id   AF-A0A6N9C704-F1
#
_cell.length_a   1.000
_cell.length_b   1.000
_cell.length_c   1.000
_cell.angle_alpha   90.00
_cell.angle_beta   90.00
_cell.angle_gamma   90.00
#
_symmetry.space_group_name_H-M   'P 1'
#
loop_
_entity.id
_entity.type
_entity.pdbx_description
1 polymer ?
#
loop_
_entity_poly.entity_id
_entity_poly.type
_entity_poly.pdbx_seq_one_letter_code
_entity_poly.pdbx_strand_id
1 'polypeptide(L)'
;MANPIEMIISGLEQLSGGGILLIPLIGCSICAHAIIMERIYHLRRERVIPSQFVTRSIYHELVQGNPEIAIQMCGRRPGPLTNILRAGIEHRNADEETLKRVFRLSINGE
;
A
#
# COMPACT_ATOMS: atom_id res chain seq x y z
N MET A 1 23.74 29.66 27.43
CA MET A 1 23.15 28.84 26.35
C MET A 1 23.17 27.41 26.84
N ALA A 2 22.02 26.86 27.24
CA ALA A 2 21.96 25.47 27.72
C ALA A 2 22.28 24.55 26.54
N ASN A 3 23.33 23.75 26.67
CA ASN A 3 23.72 22.81 25.62
C ASN A 3 22.64 21.72 25.51
N PRO A 4 22.21 21.33 24.30
CA PRO A 4 21.16 20.33 24.11
C PRO A 4 21.51 18.98 24.74
N ILE A 5 22.80 18.68 24.93
CA ILE A 5 23.30 17.49 25.60
C ILE A 5 22.95 17.49 27.10
N GLU A 6 23.10 18.62 27.79
CA GLU A 6 22.75 18.75 29.22
C GLU A 6 21.25 18.51 29.46
N MET A 7 20.41 18.96 28.53
CA MET A 7 18.95 18.76 28.62
C MET A 7 18.56 17.30 28.45
N ILE A 8 19.25 16.56 27.58
CA ILE A 8 19.02 15.12 27.37
C ILE A 8 19.45 14.33 28.61
N ILE A 9 20.59 14.66 29.22
CA ILE A 9 21.10 13.98 30.43
C ILE A 9 20.17 14.18 31.61
N SER A 10 19.68 15.41 31.84
CA SER A 10 18.71 15.68 32.93
C SER A 10 17.38 14.97 32.73
N GLY A 11 16.89 14.88 31.49
CA GLY A 11 15.70 14.08 31.17
C GLY A 11 15.90 12.58 31.42
N LEU A 12 17.09 12.04 31.13
CA LEU A 12 17.43 10.64 31.41
C LEU A 12 17.47 10.33 32.91
N GLU A 13 17.99 11.25 33.73
CA GLU A 13 17.96 11.13 35.19
C GLU A 13 16.52 11.05 35.72
N GLN A 14 15.60 11.87 35.20
CA GLN A 14 14.19 11.84 35.57
C GLN A 14 13.51 10.52 35.16
N LEU A 15 13.89 9.97 34.00
CA LEU A 15 13.39 8.68 33.51
C LEU A 15 13.92 7.49 34.32
N SER A 16 15.12 7.60 34.92
CA SER A 16 15.67 6.55 35.79
C SER A 16 14.79 6.26 37.02
N GLY A 17 13.99 7.25 37.47
CA GLY A 17 13.00 7.09 38.54
C GLY A 17 11.72 6.33 38.13
N GLY A 18 11.51 6.07 36.84
CA GLY A 18 10.30 5.40 36.31
C GLY A 18 10.25 3.88 36.53
N GLY A 19 11.33 3.26 37.00
CA GLY A 19 11.38 1.83 37.33
C GLY A 19 11.17 0.88 36.13
N ILE A 20 10.85 -0.38 36.43
CA ILE A 20 10.74 -1.47 35.42
C ILE A 20 9.66 -1.21 34.35
N LEU A 21 8.66 -0.36 34.64
CA LEU A 21 7.58 -0.01 33.71
C LEU A 21 8.05 0.81 32.51
N LEU A 22 9.21 1.47 32.60
CA LEU A 22 9.80 2.23 31.50
C LEU A 22 10.24 1.32 30.35
N ILE A 23 10.70 0.10 30.67
CA ILE A 23 11.24 -0.87 29.71
C ILE A 23 10.20 -1.26 28.64
N PRO A 24 8.98 -1.74 28.97
CA PRO A 24 7.97 -2.08 27.97
C PRO A 24 7.45 -0.85 27.21
N LEU A 25 7.44 0.33 27.83
CA LEU A 25 7.01 1.57 27.17
C LEU A 25 7.97 1.95 26.02
N ILE A 26 9.28 1.94 26.29
CA ILE A 26 10.30 2.21 25.29
C ILE A 26 10.28 1.12 24.21
N GLY A 27 10.17 -0.14 24.61
CA GLY A 27 10.04 -1.27 23.68
C GLY A 27 8.83 -1.11 22.75
N CYS A 28 7.66 -0.81 23.30
CA CYS A 28 6.43 -0.57 22.54
C CYS A 28 6.59 0.60 21.56
N SER A 29 7.23 1.69 21.95
CA SER A 29 7.50 2.84 21.07
C SER A 29 8.37 2.46 19.87
N ILE A 30 9.45 1.69 20.10
CA ILE A 30 10.33 1.21 19.02
C ILE A 30 9.57 0.24 18.10
N CYS A 31 8.82 -0.71 18.67
CA CYS A 31 7.99 -1.64 17.90
C CYS A 31 6.94 -0.89 17.06
N ALA A 32 6.26 0.09 17.65
CA ALA A 32 5.29 0.91 16.94
C ALA A 32 5.95 1.67 15.78
N HIS A 33 7.12 2.28 15.99
CA HIS A 33 7.86 2.95 14.93
C HIS A 33 8.31 1.98 13.83
N ALA A 34 8.79 0.79 14.18
CA ALA A 34 9.17 -0.23 13.21
C ALA A 34 7.96 -0.65 12.35
N ILE A 35 6.81 -0.90 12.96
CA ILE A 35 5.56 -1.22 12.26
C ILE A 35 5.11 -0.05 11.39
N ILE A 36 5.19 1.19 11.88
CA ILE A 36 4.82 2.39 11.11
C ILE A 36 5.74 2.53 9.89
N MET A 37 7.05 2.36 10.05
CA MET A 37 8.01 2.42 8.94
C MET A 37 7.79 1.30 7.93
N GLU A 38 7.57 0.06 8.39
CA GLU A 38 7.20 -1.07 7.54
C GLU A 38 5.91 -0.77 6.77
N ARG A 39 4.87 -0.32 7.47
CA ARG A 39 3.58 0.07 6.87
C ARG A 39 3.78 1.19 5.85
N ILE A 40 4.53 2.24 6.15
CA ILE A 40 4.80 3.34 5.21
C ILE A 40 5.55 2.83 3.99
N TYR A 41 6.55 1.95 4.16
CA TYR A 41 7.29 1.36 3.05
C TYR A 41 6.39 0.47 2.18
N HIS A 42 5.57 -0.39 2.79
CA HIS A 42 4.59 -1.23 2.10
C HIS A 42 3.46 -0.45 1.43
N LEU A 43 3.05 0.68 2.01
CA LEU A 43 1.98 1.54 1.50
C LEU A 43 2.48 2.55 0.46
N ARG A 44 3.80 2.78 0.36
CA ARG A 44 4.44 3.61 -0.68
C ARG A 44 4.37 2.92 -2.04
N ARG A 45 3.17 2.96 -2.64
CA ARG A 45 2.85 3.23 -4.05
C ARG A 45 3.39 2.31 -5.15
N GLU A 46 4.50 1.62 -4.98
CA GLU A 46 5.17 0.85 -6.03
C GLU A 46 4.57 -0.56 -6.22
N ARG A 47 3.77 -1.02 -5.25
CA ARG A 47 3.00 -2.29 -5.33
C ARG A 47 1.49 -2.12 -5.53
N VAL A 48 0.91 -0.98 -5.14
CA VAL A 48 -0.55 -0.78 -5.11
C VAL A 48 -1.07 -0.09 -6.37
N ILE A 49 -0.29 0.84 -6.95
CA ILE A 49 -0.65 1.54 -8.19
C ILE A 49 0.41 1.14 -9.23
N PRO A 50 0.09 0.28 -10.22
CA PRO A 50 1.00 -0.02 -11.30
C PRO A 50 1.47 1.30 -11.90
N SER A 51 2.75 1.37 -12.31
CA SER A 51 3.34 2.61 -12.79
C SER A 51 2.39 3.31 -13.77
N GLN A 52 2.27 4.64 -13.66
CA GLN A 52 1.43 5.48 -14.52
C GLN A 52 1.53 5.15 -16.02
N PHE A 53 2.67 4.61 -16.45
CA PHE A 53 2.92 4.07 -17.79
C PHE A 53 2.05 2.86 -18.13
N VAL A 54 1.92 1.87 -17.24
CA VAL A 54 1.15 0.64 -17.47
C VAL A 54 -0.32 0.98 -17.69
N THR A 55 -0.93 1.81 -16.85
CA THR A 55 -2.33 2.22 -17.00
C THR A 55 -2.55 2.98 -18.32
N ARG A 56 -1.60 3.84 -18.72
CA ARG A 56 -1.68 4.58 -19.98
C ARG A 56 -1.58 3.68 -21.21
N SER A 57 -0.69 2.68 -21.18
CA SER A 57 -0.57 1.71 -22.26
C SER A 57 -1.79 0.81 -22.38
N ILE A 58 -2.35 0.34 -21.25
CA ILE A 58 -3.61 -0.43 -21.23
C ILE A 58 -4.75 0.39 -21.83
N TYR A 59 -4.90 1.65 -21.42
CA TYR A 59 -5.92 2.55 -21.95
C TYR A 59 -5.76 2.78 -23.46
N HIS A 60 -4.52 2.91 -23.95
CA HIS A 60 -4.26 3.08 -25.37
C HIS A 60 -4.77 1.88 -26.19
N GLU A 61 -4.46 0.65 -25.77
CA GLU A 61 -4.93 -0.56 -26.45
C GLU A 61 -6.46 -0.71 -26.43
N LEU A 62 -7.10 -0.30 -25.34
CA LEU A 62 -8.56 -0.29 -25.26
C LEU A 62 -9.20 0.68 -26.26
N VAL A 63 -8.63 1.87 -26.43
CA VAL A 63 -9.09 2.87 -27.42
C VAL A 63 -8.84 2.39 -28.85
N GLN A 64 -7.76 1.66 -29.09
CA GLN A 64 -7.46 1.03 -30.39
C GLN A 64 -8.36 -0.18 -30.70
N GLY A 65 -9.21 -0.61 -29.76
CA GLY A 65 -10.13 -1.72 -29.95
C GLY A 65 -9.51 -3.11 -29.75
N ASN A 66 -8.38 -3.20 -29.04
CA ASN A 66 -7.66 -4.46 -28.76
C ASN A 66 -7.74 -4.86 -27.28
N PRO A 67 -8.92 -5.25 -26.77
CA PRO A 67 -9.09 -5.58 -25.35
C PRO A 67 -8.31 -6.83 -24.93
N GLU A 68 -8.03 -7.78 -25.84
CA GLU A 68 -7.24 -8.98 -25.56
C GLU A 68 -5.78 -8.63 -25.21
N ILE A 69 -5.21 -7.62 -25.88
CA ILE A 69 -3.85 -7.12 -25.60
C ILE A 69 -3.82 -6.43 -24.24
N ALA A 70 -4.86 -5.64 -23.93
CA ALA A 70 -5.03 -4.99 -22.64
C ALA A 70 -5.10 -6.03 -21.48
N ILE A 71 -5.81 -7.14 -21.68
CA ILE A 71 -5.86 -8.26 -20.70
C ILE A 71 -4.48 -8.89 -20.49
N GLN A 72 -3.74 -9.18 -21.56
CA GLN A 72 -2.37 -9.73 -21.45
C GLN A 72 -1.43 -8.78 -20.70
N MET A 73 -1.56 -7.46 -20.94
CA MET A 73 -0.79 -6.43 -20.26
C MET A 73 -1.07 -6.40 -18.76
N CYS A 74 -2.34 -6.56 -18.35
CA CYS A 74 -2.70 -6.72 -16.95
C CYS A 74 -2.08 -7.97 -16.32
N GLY A 75 -2.00 -9.09 -17.05
CA GLY A 75 -1.40 -10.34 -16.58
C GLY A 75 0.12 -10.28 -16.36
N ARG A 76 0.84 -9.44 -17.11
CA ARG A 76 2.31 -9.29 -16.98
C ARG A 76 2.75 -8.67 -15.66
N ARG A 77 1.91 -7.85 -15.02
CA ARG A 77 2.18 -7.22 -13.73
C ARG A 77 0.96 -7.37 -12.82
N PRO A 78 0.83 -8.50 -12.12
CA PRO A 78 -0.29 -8.71 -11.20
C PRO A 78 -0.19 -7.74 -10.02
N GLY A 79 -1.29 -7.03 -9.78
CA GLY A 79 -1.43 -6.06 -8.71
C GLY A 79 -2.92 -5.72 -8.53
N PRO A 80 -3.29 -5.03 -7.45
CA PRO A 80 -4.69 -4.77 -7.13
C PRO A 80 -5.43 -4.07 -8.28
N LEU A 81 -4.81 -3.05 -8.88
CA LEU A 81 -5.41 -2.31 -9.97
C LEU A 81 -5.45 -3.11 -11.28
N THR A 82 -4.41 -3.87 -11.63
CA THR A 82 -4.39 -4.66 -12.87
C THR A 82 -5.39 -5.82 -12.80
N ASN A 83 -5.63 -6.37 -11.61
CA ASN A 83 -6.65 -7.40 -11.39
C ASN A 83 -8.07 -6.85 -11.62
N ILE A 84 -8.38 -5.68 -11.03
CA ILE A 84 -9.66 -4.99 -11.23
C ILE A 84 -9.86 -4.60 -12.71
N LEU A 85 -8.83 -4.03 -13.33
CA LEU A 85 -8.87 -3.66 -14.76
C LEU A 85 -9.12 -4.89 -15.63
N ARG A 86 -8.38 -5.98 -15.39
CA ARG A 86 -8.57 -7.24 -16.13
C ARG A 86 -10.00 -7.76 -16.00
N ALA A 87 -10.51 -7.88 -14.78
CA ALA A 87 -11.87 -8.36 -14.52
C ALA A 87 -12.92 -7.50 -15.22
N GLY A 88 -12.73 -6.17 -15.23
CA GLY A 88 -13.61 -5.22 -15.92
C GLY A 88 -13.55 -5.32 -17.44
N ILE A 89 -12.37 -5.54 -18.02
CA ILE A 89 -12.20 -5.69 -19.48
C ILE A 89 -12.76 -7.04 -19.95
N GLU A 90 -12.56 -8.12 -19.17
CA GLU A 90 -13.11 -9.46 -19.43
C GLU A 90 -14.64 -9.46 -19.39
N HIS A 91 -15.24 -8.71 -18.45
CA HIS A 91 -16.70 -8.62 -18.27
C HIS A 91 -17.31 -7.33 -18.84
N ARG A 92 -16.69 -6.70 -19.84
CA ARG A 92 -17.10 -5.39 -20.37
C ARG A 92 -18.55 -5.28 -20.87
N ASN A 93 -19.14 -6.42 -21.25
CA ASN A 93 -20.52 -6.50 -21.76
C ASN A 93 -21.51 -7.05 -20.71
N ALA A 94 -21.04 -7.27 -19.47
CA ALA A 94 -21.90 -7.78 -18.41
C ALA A 94 -22.83 -6.67 -17.87
N ASP A 95 -23.92 -7.10 -17.24
CA ASP A 95 -24.81 -6.19 -16.51
C ASP A 95 -24.09 -5.54 -15.31
N GLU A 96 -24.65 -4.45 -14.81
CA GLU A 96 -24.07 -3.68 -13.70
C GLU A 96 -23.90 -4.52 -12.42
N GLU A 97 -24.82 -5.46 -12.16
CA GLU A 97 -24.79 -6.30 -10.97
C GLU A 97 -23.61 -7.28 -11.01
N THR A 98 -23.42 -7.92 -12.18
CA THR A 98 -22.28 -8.78 -12.46
C THR A 98 -20.96 -8.01 -12.38
N LEU A 99 -20.91 -6.80 -12.95
CA LEU A 99 -19.69 -5.97 -12.92
C LEU A 99 -19.30 -5.59 -11.48
N LYS A 100 -20.27 -5.18 -10.65
CA LYS A 100 -20.07 -4.90 -9.22
C LYS A 100 -19.59 -6.13 -8.46
N ARG A 101 -20.11 -7.32 -8.80
CA ARG A 101 -19.72 -8.59 -8.19
C ARG A 101 -18.26 -8.91 -8.50
N VAL A 102 -17.85 -8.85 -9.76
CA VAL A 102 -16.47 -9.17 -10.15
C VAL A 102 -15.45 -8.17 -9.59
N PHE A 103 -15.80 -6.89 -9.48
CA PHE A 103 -14.94 -5.90 -8.81
C PHE A 103 -14.78 -6.18 -7.33
N ARG A 104 -15.86 -6.54 -6.63
CA ARG A 104 -15.78 -6.92 -5.21
C ARG A 104 -14.85 -8.11 -4.99
N LEU A 105 -14.98 -9.14 -5.81
CA LEU A 105 -14.11 -10.33 -5.75
C LEU A 105 -12.64 -9.94 -5.99
N SER A 106 -12.39 -9.12 -7.01
CA SER A 106 -11.03 -8.68 -7.38
C SER A 106 -10.33 -7.82 -6.33
N ILE A 107 -11.09 -7.09 -5.50
CA ILE A 107 -10.56 -6.25 -4.40
C ILE A 107 -10.22 -7.08 -3.17
N ASN A 108 -11.01 -8.12 -2.89
CA ASN A 108 -10.78 -9.00 -1.74
C ASN A 108 -9.66 -10.02 -1.97
N GLY A 109 -9.16 -10.14 -3.20
CA GLY A 109 -7.99 -10.98 -3.52
C GLY A 109 -8.27 -12.48 -3.47
N GLU A 110 -9.53 -12.89 -3.66
CA GLU A 110 -9.92 -14.29 -3.86
C GLU A 110 -9.71 -14.71 -5.32
#